data_AF-A0A968KSQ4-F1
#
_entry.id   AF-A0A968KSQ4-F1
#
_cell.length_a   1.000
_cell.length_b   1.000
_cell.length_c   1.000
_cell.angle_alpha   90.00
_cell.angle_beta   90.00
_cell.angle_gamma   90.00
#
_symmetry.space_group_name_H-M   'P 1'
#
loop_
_entity.id
_entity.type
_entity.pdbx_description
1 polymer ?
#
loop_
_entity_poly.entity_id
_entity_poly.type
_entity_poly.pdbx_seq_one_letter_code
_entity_poly.pdbx_strand_id
1 'polypeptide(L)'
;MLEISRSVEKNLPSSIKTAVGQLSADKQAMFEEDFKRKMKSSTLGLLLAIFLPGFSFIYRGHIGMAFVFWLTCATLIGGFIWYLIEIFTVSKKINDYNEEQARVIMRDMKIMGH
;
A
#
# COMPACT_ATOMS: atom_id res chain seq x y z
N MET A 1 -15.42 19.74 -7.66
CA MET A 1 -15.62 18.29 -7.49
C MET A 1 -14.27 17.65 -7.79
N LEU A 2 -13.84 16.64 -7.02
CA LEU A 2 -12.64 15.88 -7.40
C LEU A 2 -12.95 15.12 -8.69
N GLU A 3 -12.09 15.21 -9.71
CA GLU A 3 -12.30 14.49 -10.97
C GLU A 3 -11.81 13.04 -10.91
N ILE A 4 -11.17 12.67 -9.80
CA ILE A 4 -10.65 11.32 -9.58
C ILE A 4 -11.75 10.31 -9.21
N SER A 5 -11.55 9.05 -9.59
CA SER A 5 -12.47 7.96 -9.24
C SER A 5 -12.65 7.80 -7.71
N ARG A 6 -13.88 7.48 -7.27
CA ARG A 6 -14.20 7.17 -5.86
C ARG A 6 -13.33 6.08 -5.24
N SER A 7 -12.88 5.11 -6.04
CA SER A 7 -12.00 4.04 -5.55
C SER A 7 -10.63 4.58 -5.14
N VAL A 8 -10.11 5.55 -5.88
CA VAL A 8 -8.85 6.23 -5.55
C VAL A 8 -9.07 7.12 -4.34
N GLU A 9 -10.11 7.95 -4.36
CA GLU A 9 -10.45 8.86 -3.27
C GLU A 9 -10.58 8.15 -1.91
N LYS A 10 -11.18 6.95 -1.87
CA LYS A 10 -11.33 6.17 -0.63
C LYS A 10 -9.98 5.76 -0.01
N ASN A 11 -8.96 5.54 -0.82
CA ASN A 11 -7.65 5.07 -0.39
C ASN A 11 -6.64 6.21 -0.15
N LEU A 12 -7.05 7.46 -0.38
CA LEU A 12 -6.19 8.62 -0.13
C LEU A 12 -6.34 9.15 1.30
N PRO A 13 -5.23 9.55 1.93
CA PRO A 13 -5.28 10.28 3.19
C PRO A 13 -5.85 11.69 2.96
N SER A 14 -6.53 12.24 3.96
CA SER A 14 -7.25 13.53 3.85
C SER A 14 -6.38 14.69 3.37
N SER A 15 -5.11 14.73 3.78
CA SER A 15 -4.15 15.75 3.34
C SER A 15 -3.86 15.70 1.84
N ILE A 16 -3.77 14.50 1.25
CA ILE A 16 -3.52 14.33 -0.18
C ILE A 16 -4.78 14.62 -1.00
N LYS A 17 -5.98 14.33 -0.48
CA LYS A 17 -7.24 14.70 -1.14
C LYS A 17 -7.32 16.21 -1.40
N THR A 18 -6.98 17.01 -0.39
CA THR A 18 -6.94 18.47 -0.51
C THR A 18 -5.89 18.92 -1.52
N ALA A 19 -4.70 18.31 -1.51
CA ALA A 19 -3.62 18.66 -2.43
C ALA A 19 -3.95 18.30 -3.89
N VAL A 20 -4.53 17.12 -4.14
CA VAL A 20 -4.98 16.69 -5.48
C VAL A 20 -6.12 17.59 -5.98
N GLY A 21 -7.04 18.00 -5.09
CA GLY A 21 -8.13 18.91 -5.45
C GLY A 21 -7.70 20.32 -5.86
N GLN A 22 -6.45 20.71 -5.58
CA GLN A 22 -5.86 21.98 -6.03
C GLN A 22 -5.17 21.87 -7.40
N LEU A 23 -4.99 20.66 -7.94
CA LEU A 23 -4.37 20.43 -9.23
C LEU A 23 -5.38 20.65 -10.38
N SER A 24 -4.87 20.95 -11.59
CA SER A 24 -5.68 20.96 -12.81
C SER A 24 -6.19 19.56 -13.15
N ALA A 25 -7.26 19.48 -13.96
CA ALA A 25 -7.86 18.22 -14.40
C ALA A 25 -6.82 17.23 -14.98
N ASP A 26 -5.94 17.71 -15.87
CA ASP A 26 -4.90 16.88 -16.49
C ASP A 26 -3.94 16.27 -15.44
N LYS A 27 -3.57 17.04 -14.42
CA LYS A 27 -2.71 16.57 -13.34
C LYS A 27 -3.44 15.61 -12.40
N GLN A 28 -4.73 15.83 -12.16
CA GLN A 28 -5.54 14.90 -11.37
C GLN A 28 -5.64 13.53 -12.08
N ALA A 29 -5.83 13.53 -13.41
CA ALA A 29 -5.83 12.31 -14.20
C ALA A 29 -4.47 11.59 -14.18
N MET A 30 -3.36 12.34 -14.33
CA MET A 30 -2.00 11.77 -14.24
C MET A 30 -1.72 11.16 -12.86
N PHE A 31 -2.11 11.85 -11.79
CA PHE A 31 -2.01 11.32 -10.43
C PHE A 31 -2.81 10.03 -10.26
N GLU A 32 -4.06 10.01 -10.74
CA GLU A 32 -4.92 8.83 -10.65
C GLU A 32 -4.34 7.63 -11.38
N GLU A 33 -3.80 7.82 -12.58
CA GLU A 33 -3.17 6.76 -13.36
C GLU A 33 -1.96 6.16 -12.62
N ASP A 34 -1.06 7.02 -12.16
CA ASP A 34 0.14 6.59 -11.44
C ASP A 34 -0.20 5.92 -10.11
N PHE A 35 -1.19 6.45 -9.39
CA PHE A 35 -1.64 5.88 -8.13
C PHE A 35 -2.31 4.53 -8.33
N LYS A 36 -3.21 4.39 -9.30
CA LYS A 36 -3.84 3.10 -9.64
C LYS A 36 -2.82 2.04 -10.03
N ARG A 37 -1.74 2.41 -10.72
CA ARG A 37 -0.67 1.49 -11.12
C ARG A 37 0.14 0.97 -9.92
N LYS A 38 0.30 1.78 -8.88
CA LYS A 38 1.17 1.46 -7.72
C LYS A 38 0.39 0.97 -6.49
N MET A 39 -0.88 1.34 -6.35
CA MET A 39 -1.67 0.97 -5.18
C MET A 39 -1.84 -0.55 -5.08
N LYS A 40 -1.89 -1.03 -3.84
CA LYS A 40 -2.07 -2.44 -3.51
C LYS A 40 -3.41 -2.67 -2.85
N SER A 41 -3.99 -3.85 -3.06
CA SER A 41 -5.26 -4.23 -2.44
C SER A 41 -5.03 -4.85 -1.07
N SER A 42 -5.64 -4.28 -0.04
CA SER A 42 -5.58 -4.80 1.33
C SER A 42 -6.22 -6.19 1.43
N THR A 43 -7.29 -6.45 0.67
CA THR A 43 -7.93 -7.76 0.58
C THR A 43 -6.99 -8.80 -0.03
N LEU A 44 -6.30 -8.48 -1.13
CA LEU A 44 -5.33 -9.40 -1.72
C LEU A 44 -4.18 -9.69 -0.76
N GLY A 45 -3.68 -8.66 -0.07
CA GLY A 45 -2.63 -8.87 0.92
C GLY A 45 -3.07 -9.72 2.12
N LEU A 46 -4.31 -9.57 2.57
CA LEU A 46 -4.89 -10.41 3.62
C LEU A 46 -5.03 -11.88 3.15
N LEU A 47 -5.54 -12.10 1.94
CA LEU A 47 -5.62 -13.44 1.35
C LEU A 47 -4.24 -14.08 1.24
N LEU A 48 -3.23 -13.32 0.77
CA LEU A 48 -1.85 -13.78 0.74
C LEU A 48 -1.32 -14.10 2.15
N ALA A 49 -1.60 -13.26 3.14
CA ALA A 49 -1.18 -13.51 4.52
C ALA A 49 -1.79 -14.81 5.09
N ILE A 50 -3.06 -15.10 4.80
CA ILE A 50 -3.77 -16.28 5.33
C ILE A 50 -3.35 -17.55 4.59
N PHE A 51 -3.45 -17.56 3.26
CA PHE A 51 -3.27 -18.78 2.45
C PHE A 51 -1.80 -19.07 2.11
N LEU A 52 -0.94 -18.05 2.08
CA LEU A 52 0.48 -18.17 1.73
C LEU A 52 1.35 -17.41 2.75
N PRO A 53 1.53 -17.94 3.98
CA PRO A 53 2.29 -17.27 5.03
C PRO A 53 3.67 -16.81 4.54
N GLY A 54 3.99 -15.53 4.73
CA GLY A 54 5.23 -14.92 4.24
C GLY A 54 5.09 -14.16 2.91
N PHE A 55 4.15 -14.52 2.05
CA PHE A 55 3.99 -13.86 0.74
C PHE A 55 3.41 -12.45 0.83
N SER A 56 2.71 -12.10 1.93
CA SER A 56 2.27 -10.73 2.19
C SER A 56 3.45 -9.74 2.30
N PHE A 57 4.62 -10.19 2.78
CA PHE A 57 5.84 -9.38 2.84
C PHE A 57 6.39 -9.13 1.43
N ILE A 58 6.43 -10.16 0.59
CA ILE A 58 6.86 -10.06 -0.81
C ILE A 58 5.93 -9.12 -1.58
N TYR A 59 4.62 -9.24 -1.38
CA TYR A 59 3.63 -8.37 -2.02
C TYR A 59 3.85 -6.89 -1.70
N ARG A 60 4.29 -6.56 -0.48
CA ARG A 60 4.65 -5.20 -0.07
C ARG A 60 6.08 -4.77 -0.48
N GLY A 61 6.86 -5.64 -1.11
CA GLY A 61 8.24 -5.36 -1.54
C GLY A 61 9.32 -5.69 -0.50
N HIS A 62 8.96 -6.34 0.62
CA HIS A 62 9.88 -6.69 1.71
C HIS A 62 10.29 -8.17 1.63
N ILE A 63 10.99 -8.57 0.56
CA ILE A 63 11.37 -9.97 0.36
C ILE A 63 12.27 -10.53 1.49
N GLY A 64 13.16 -9.70 2.03
CA GLY A 64 14.02 -10.08 3.16
C GLY A 64 13.22 -10.49 4.40
N MET A 65 12.11 -9.81 4.70
CA MET A 65 11.25 -10.17 5.84
C MET A 65 10.50 -11.47 5.61
N ALA A 66 10.22 -11.86 4.36
CA ALA A 66 9.64 -13.16 4.07
C ALA A 66 10.59 -14.30 4.46
N PHE A 67 11.89 -14.16 4.15
CA PHE A 67 12.90 -15.15 4.55
C PHE A 67 13.07 -15.23 6.07
N VAL A 68 13.11 -14.09 6.77
CA VAL A 68 13.15 -14.06 8.23
C VAL A 68 11.92 -14.76 8.80
N PHE A 69 10.73 -14.45 8.29
CA PHE A 69 9.49 -15.09 8.73
C PHE A 69 9.53 -16.61 8.56
N TRP A 70 9.97 -17.12 7.41
CA TRP A 70 10.09 -18.56 7.17
C TRP A 70 11.14 -19.22 8.05
N LEU A 71 12.30 -18.60 8.24
CA LEU A 71 13.33 -19.11 9.15
C LEU A 71 12.80 -19.20 10.59
N THR A 72 12.08 -18.18 11.04
CA THR A 72 11.48 -18.14 12.38
C THR A 72 10.36 -19.17 12.54
N CYS A 73 9.53 -19.36 11.51
CA CYS A 73 8.50 -20.41 11.53
C CYS A 73 9.08 -21.82 11.48
N ALA A 74 10.19 -22.02 10.75
CA ALA A 74 10.85 -23.31 10.62
C ALA A 74 11.61 -23.73 11.89
N THR A 75 12.04 -22.77 12.71
CA THR A 75 12.96 -23.03 13.85
C THR A 75 12.33 -22.77 15.23
N LEU A 76 11.30 -21.93 15.33
CA LEU A 76 10.74 -21.48 16.60
C LEU A 76 9.21 -21.65 16.67
N ILE A 77 8.71 -22.00 17.85
CA ILE A 77 7.27 -22.00 18.18
C ILE A 77 6.64 -20.60 18.01
N GLY A 78 7.46 -19.54 18.07
CA GLY A 78 7.05 -18.14 17.88
C GLY A 78 6.52 -17.80 16.48
N GLY A 79 6.72 -18.67 15.48
CA GLY A 79 6.19 -18.46 14.13
C GLY A 79 4.67 -18.33 14.07
N PHE A 80 3.94 -19.06 14.93
CA PHE A 80 2.48 -19.00 14.96
C PHE A 80 1.94 -17.67 15.53
N ILE A 81 2.55 -17.16 16.60
CA ILE A 81 2.17 -15.86 17.18
C ILE A 81 2.45 -14.75 16.17
N TRP A 82 3.61 -14.79 15.50
CA TRP A 82 3.92 -13.82 14.45
C TRP A 82 2.93 -13.92 13.28
N TYR A 83 2.61 -15.12 12.82
CA TYR A 83 1.59 -15.33 11.79
C TYR A 83 0.25 -14.69 12.13
N LEU A 84 -0.25 -14.90 13.36
CA LEU A 84 -1.49 -14.27 13.83
C LEU A 84 -1.39 -12.74 13.82
N ILE A 85 -0.30 -12.17 14.35
CA ILE A 85 -0.06 -10.72 14.32
C ILE A 85 -0.07 -10.20 12.88
N GLU A 86 0.53 -10.94 11.94
CA GLU A 86 0.59 -10.53 10.54
C GLU A 86 -0.80 -10.48 9.91
N ILE A 87 -1.68 -11.46 10.14
CA ILE A 87 -3.06 -11.45 9.62
C ILE A 87 -3.82 -10.21 10.08
N PHE A 88 -3.74 -9.85 11.36
CA PHE A 88 -4.46 -8.69 11.89
C PHE A 88 -3.85 -7.36 11.44
N THR A 89 -2.55 -7.32 11.16
CA THR A 89 -1.83 -6.06 10.88
C THR A 89 -1.62 -5.81 9.38
N VAL A 90 -1.71 -6.83 8.52
CA VAL A 90 -1.43 -6.74 7.07
C VAL A 90 -2.27 -5.67 6.38
N SER A 91 -3.56 -5.59 6.71
CA SER A 91 -4.49 -4.63 6.11
C SER A 91 -4.07 -3.19 6.43
N LYS A 92 -3.67 -2.92 7.68
CA LYS A 92 -3.15 -1.61 8.10
C LYS A 92 -1.86 -1.27 7.35
N LYS A 93 -0.90 -2.21 7.31
CA LYS A 93 0.39 -2.02 6.62
C LYS A 93 0.22 -1.72 5.13
N ILE A 94 -0.80 -2.27 4.47
CA ILE A 94 -1.08 -1.99 3.05
C ILE A 94 -1.72 -0.62 2.87
N ASN A 95 -2.60 -0.20 3.79
CA ASN A 95 -3.12 1.16 3.78
C ASN A 95 -1.98 2.17 3.97
N ASP A 96 -1.09 1.95 4.94
CA ASP A 96 0.08 2.78 5.19
C ASP A 96 1.01 2.84 3.95
N TYR A 97 1.20 1.71 3.26
CA TYR A 97 1.93 1.65 1.99
C TYR A 97 1.28 2.49 0.90
N ASN A 98 -0.04 2.40 0.74
CA ASN A 98 -0.78 3.19 -0.26
C ASN A 98 -0.72 4.69 0.06
N GLU A 99 -0.86 5.07 1.32
CA GLU A 99 -0.69 6.47 1.75
C GLU A 99 0.71 6.99 1.40
N GLU A 100 1.75 6.18 1.61
CA GLU A 100 3.11 6.55 1.25
C GLU A 100 3.28 6.68 -0.27
N GLN A 101 2.73 5.77 -1.06
CA GLN A 101 2.74 5.91 -2.52
C GLN A 101 2.06 7.21 -2.99
N ALA A 102 0.92 7.57 -2.38
CA ALA A 102 0.24 8.82 -2.69
C ALA A 102 1.12 10.05 -2.40
N ARG A 103 1.84 10.05 -1.26
CA ARG A 103 2.80 11.11 -0.91
C ARG A 103 3.96 11.18 -1.91
N VAL A 104 4.52 10.03 -2.28
CA VAL A 104 5.64 9.95 -3.24
C VAL A 104 5.22 10.50 -4.60
N ILE A 105 4.08 10.07 -5.15
CA ILE A 105 3.59 10.54 -6.44
C ILE A 105 3.34 12.06 -6.41
N MET A 106 2.69 12.58 -5.37
CA MET A 106 2.47 14.03 -5.23
C MET A 106 3.78 14.83 -5.17
N ARG A 107 4.76 14.30 -4.43
CA ARG A 107 6.09 14.92 -4.34
C ARG A 107 6.78 14.90 -5.70
N ASP A 108 6.74 13.78 -6.39
CA ASP A 108 7.40 13.59 -7.68
C ASP A 108 6.78 14.52 -8.75
N MET A 109 5.45 14.68 -8.78
CA MET A 109 4.77 15.66 -9.63
C MET A 109 5.24 17.10 -9.35
N LYS A 110 5.39 17.46 -8.06
CA LYS A 110 5.89 18.79 -7.67
C LYS A 110 7.34 19.03 -8.07
N ILE A 111 8.18 18.00 -7.99
CA ILE A 111 9.61 18.08 -8.35
C ILE A 111 9.78 18.16 -9.87
N MET A 112 8.97 17.43 -10.64
CA MET A 112 9.03 17.42 -12.11
C MET A 112 8.45 18.69 -12.75
N GLY A 113 7.98 19.66 -11.95
CA GLY A 113 7.45 20.92 -12.46
C GLY A 113 6.16 20.77 -13.27
N HIS A 114 5.49 19.61 -13.16
CA HIS A 114 4.21 19.37 -13.81
C HIS A 114 3.11 20.15 -13.12
#